data_AF-A0A453C4Z5-F1
#
_entry.id   AF-A0A453C4Z5-F1
#
_cell.length_a   1.000
_cell.length_b   1.000
_cell.length_c   1.000
_cell.angle_alpha   90.00
_cell.angle_beta   90.00
_cell.angle_gamma   90.00
#
_symmetry.space_group_name_H-M   'P 1'
#
loop_
_entity.id
_entity.type
_entity.pdbx_description
1 polymer ?
#
loop_
_entity_poly.entity_id
_entity_poly.type
_entity_poly.pdbx_seq_one_letter_code
_entity_poly.pdbx_strand_id
1 'polypeptide(L)'
;GSASFVRTCLNGVNALSGVGVLSVPYALSEGGWLSLLLLAAVAAACWYTGLLVGRCMDADPAIRTYPDIGQRAFGSPGRLLVSSFLYAEVYLVAVGFLILDGDNLDKLFPGSSVALGPVSLAGKQLFVVLVALMVAPTTWLRSLGVLAYVSAAGVFASLVVVLSVLWVAAVDGVGFSGRGTTTPLRLAGLPTALGLYTFCYCGHAVFPTLYTCMKQKSQFPKMLAVWLGL
;
A
#
# COMPACT_ATOMS: atom_id res chain seq x y z
N GLY A 1 -8.15 23.14 -4.67
CA GLY A 1 -8.66 21.78 -4.42
C GLY A 1 -10.18 21.78 -4.36
N SER A 2 -10.81 20.66 -4.73
CA SER A 2 -12.27 20.44 -4.66
C SER A 2 -12.66 19.22 -3.79
N ALA A 3 -11.69 18.48 -3.25
CA ALA A 3 -11.93 17.29 -2.44
C ALA A 3 -12.26 17.65 -0.98
N SER A 4 -13.30 17.01 -0.43
CA SER A 4 -13.66 17.13 0.99
C SER A 4 -12.75 16.24 1.86
N PHE A 5 -12.53 16.65 3.11
CA PHE A 5 -11.71 15.93 4.09
C PHE A 5 -12.08 14.44 4.18
N VAL A 6 -13.38 14.15 4.28
CA VAL A 6 -13.89 12.78 4.39
C VAL A 6 -13.56 11.94 3.16
N ARG A 7 -13.69 12.49 1.93
CA ARG A 7 -13.32 11.76 0.72
C ARG A 7 -11.81 11.49 0.65
N THR A 8 -11.00 12.44 1.07
CA THR A 8 -9.53 12.28 1.12
C THR A 8 -9.14 11.20 2.13
N CYS A 9 -9.72 11.22 3.34
CA CYS A 9 -9.50 10.19 4.35
C CYS A 9 -9.97 8.81 3.87
N LEU A 10 -11.17 8.70 3.29
CA LEU A 10 -11.68 7.42 2.80
C LEU A 10 -10.82 6.84 1.67
N ASN A 11 -10.36 7.68 0.73
CA ASN A 11 -9.47 7.23 -0.33
C ASN A 11 -8.09 6.81 0.22
N GLY A 12 -7.55 7.54 1.20
CA GLY A 12 -6.29 7.18 1.86
C GLY A 12 -6.41 5.86 2.64
N VAL A 13 -7.44 5.73 3.48
CA VAL A 13 -7.71 4.51 4.24
C VAL A 13 -7.92 3.33 3.30
N ASN A 14 -8.70 3.47 2.23
CA ASN A 14 -8.88 2.36 1.28
C ASN A 14 -7.56 1.90 0.63
N ALA A 15 -6.68 2.85 0.28
CA ALA A 15 -5.36 2.53 -0.26
C ALA A 15 -4.49 1.73 0.75
N LEU A 16 -4.56 2.06 2.04
CA LEU A 16 -3.85 1.32 3.10
C LEU A 16 -4.51 -0.03 3.44
N SER A 17 -5.85 -0.07 3.48
CA SER A 17 -6.61 -1.25 3.86
C SER A 17 -6.41 -2.42 2.91
N GLY A 18 -6.10 -2.19 1.64
CA GLY A 18 -5.81 -3.28 0.71
C GLY A 18 -4.58 -4.10 1.15
N VAL A 19 -3.41 -3.46 1.10
CA VAL A 19 -2.12 -4.12 1.39
C VAL A 19 -1.96 -4.45 2.87
N GLY A 20 -2.32 -3.48 3.72
CA GLY A 20 -2.06 -3.56 5.15
C GLY A 20 -2.78 -4.72 5.84
N VAL A 21 -3.99 -5.06 5.37
CA VAL A 21 -4.82 -6.10 6.02
C VAL A 21 -4.16 -7.48 5.99
N LEU A 22 -3.41 -7.81 4.94
CA LEU A 22 -2.72 -9.11 4.84
C LEU A 22 -1.23 -9.03 5.18
N SER A 23 -0.56 -7.93 4.80
CA SER A 23 0.88 -7.77 5.01
C SER A 23 1.24 -7.51 6.47
N VAL A 24 0.42 -6.77 7.24
CA VAL A 24 0.71 -6.48 8.66
C VAL A 24 0.65 -7.74 9.54
N PRO A 25 -0.39 -8.60 9.46
CA PRO A 25 -0.41 -9.86 10.22
C PRO A 25 0.75 -10.79 9.83
N TYR A 26 1.09 -10.86 8.54
CA TYR A 26 2.22 -11.68 8.08
C TYR A 26 3.56 -11.14 8.60
N ALA A 27 3.79 -9.83 8.51
CA ALA A 27 4.97 -9.17 9.09
C ALA A 27 5.09 -9.39 10.60
N LEU A 28 3.96 -9.33 11.32
CA LEU A 28 3.90 -9.63 12.75
C LEU A 28 4.26 -11.09 13.05
N SER A 29 3.79 -12.04 12.22
CA SER A 29 4.12 -13.46 12.38
C SER A 29 5.61 -13.76 12.15
N GLU A 30 6.25 -13.00 11.26
CA GLU A 30 7.68 -13.13 10.97
C GLU A 30 8.56 -12.45 12.01
N GLY A 31 8.19 -11.25 12.47
CA GLY A 31 8.97 -10.47 13.44
C GLY A 31 8.68 -10.76 14.92
N GLY A 32 7.53 -11.37 15.25
CA GLY A 32 7.04 -11.54 16.63
C GLY A 32 6.38 -10.27 17.17
N TRP A 33 5.73 -10.36 18.34
CA TRP A 33 4.93 -9.28 18.93
C TRP A 33 5.69 -7.96 19.15
N LEU A 34 6.96 -8.01 19.54
CA LEU A 34 7.78 -6.82 19.72
C LEU A 34 8.09 -6.09 18.41
N SER A 35 7.87 -6.72 17.24
CA SER A 35 7.95 -6.02 15.95
C SER A 35 6.87 -4.95 15.78
N LEU A 36 5.79 -4.95 16.59
CA LEU A 36 4.81 -3.85 16.61
C LEU A 36 5.45 -2.52 17.03
N LEU A 37 6.53 -2.54 17.81
CA LEU A 37 7.30 -1.32 18.09
C LEU A 37 7.95 -0.76 16.81
N LEU A 38 8.39 -1.62 15.90
CA LEU A 38 8.89 -1.20 14.59
C LEU A 38 7.77 -0.63 13.73
N LEU A 39 6.58 -1.25 13.74
CA LEU A 39 5.41 -0.72 13.05
C LEU A 39 5.07 0.69 13.55
N ALA A 40 5.03 0.90 14.87
CA ALA A 40 4.78 2.21 15.47
C ALA A 40 5.89 3.22 15.13
N ALA A 41 7.16 2.80 15.11
CA ALA A 41 8.27 3.64 14.71
C ALA A 41 8.18 4.05 13.23
N VAL A 42 7.83 3.13 12.33
CA VAL A 42 7.59 3.40 10.91
C VAL A 42 6.42 4.37 10.74
N ALA A 43 5.30 4.14 11.43
CA ALA A 43 4.15 5.05 11.40
C ALA A 43 4.52 6.47 11.84
N ALA A 44 5.24 6.61 12.97
CA ALA A 44 5.71 7.90 13.47
C ALA A 44 6.70 8.58 12.52
N ALA A 45 7.62 7.83 11.91
CA ALA A 45 8.54 8.34 10.91
C ALA A 45 7.82 8.81 9.64
N CYS A 46 6.85 8.03 9.13
CA CYS A 46 6.03 8.38 7.98
C CYS A 46 5.16 9.62 8.25
N TRP A 47 4.62 9.73 9.46
CA TRP A 47 3.88 10.89 9.90
C TRP A 47 4.74 12.15 9.91
N TYR A 48 5.90 12.08 10.56
CA TYR A 48 6.82 13.20 10.66
C TYR A 48 7.31 13.66 9.27
N THR A 49 7.72 12.73 8.42
CA THR A 49 8.13 13.02 7.05
C THR A 49 6.98 13.56 6.20
N GLY A 50 5.74 13.09 6.41
CA GLY A 50 4.55 13.66 5.79
C GLY A 50 4.30 15.11 6.19
N LEU A 51 4.50 15.46 7.47
CA LEU A 51 4.43 16.86 7.93
C LEU A 51 5.51 17.73 7.28
N LEU A 52 6.73 17.20 7.10
CA LEU A 52 7.80 17.91 6.39
C LEU A 52 7.41 18.19 4.94
N VAL A 53 6.83 17.23 4.24
CA VAL A 53 6.30 17.43 2.87
C VAL A 53 5.27 18.55 2.85
N GLY A 54 4.32 18.54 3.79
CA GLY A 54 3.33 19.61 3.94
C GLY A 54 3.98 20.98 4.15
N ARG A 55 4.99 21.08 5.01
CA ARG A 55 5.75 22.32 5.24
C ARG A 55 6.51 22.78 3.99
N CYS A 56 7.12 21.87 3.24
CA CYS A 56 7.77 22.20 1.96
C CYS A 56 6.76 22.81 0.99
N MET A 57 5.55 22.27 0.93
CA MET A 57 4.49 22.79 0.08
C MET A 57 3.91 24.13 0.53
N ASP A 58 3.88 24.38 1.84
CA ASP A 58 3.50 25.70 2.38
C ASP A 58 4.58 26.76 2.12
N ALA A 59 5.85 26.37 2.08
CA ALA A 59 6.96 27.28 1.87
C ALA A 59 7.02 27.85 0.44
N ASP A 60 6.54 27.12 -0.57
CA ASP A 60 6.58 27.57 -1.96
C ASP A 60 5.36 27.12 -2.77
N PRO A 61 4.49 28.05 -3.23
CA PRO A 61 3.30 27.72 -4.01
C PRO A 61 3.57 27.05 -5.37
N ALA A 62 4.80 27.12 -5.89
CA ALA A 62 5.18 26.43 -7.12
C ALA A 62 5.40 24.92 -6.92
N ILE A 63 5.59 24.46 -5.68
CA ILE A 63 5.72 23.04 -5.37
C ILE A 63 4.34 22.38 -5.46
N ARG A 64 4.16 21.51 -6.45
CA ARG A 64 2.90 20.76 -6.65
C ARG A 64 3.10 19.26 -6.59
N THR A 65 4.30 18.78 -6.90
CA THR A 65 4.66 17.38 -6.95
C THR A 65 5.87 17.08 -6.07
N TYR A 66 6.07 15.81 -5.71
CA TYR A 66 7.20 15.39 -4.89
C TYR A 66 8.56 15.74 -5.54
N PRO A 67 8.75 15.55 -6.87
CA PRO A 67 9.97 16.01 -7.55
C PRO A 67 10.22 17.52 -7.52
N ASP A 68 9.18 18.36 -7.39
CA ASP A 68 9.37 19.81 -7.27
C ASP A 68 10.07 20.19 -5.96
N ILE A 69 9.87 19.41 -4.89
CA ILE A 69 10.62 19.57 -3.63
C ILE A 69 12.12 19.33 -3.89
N GLY A 70 12.46 18.27 -4.63
CA GLY A 70 13.83 17.98 -5.06
C GLY A 70 14.43 19.08 -5.93
N GLN A 71 13.65 19.63 -6.86
CA GLN A 71 14.05 20.77 -7.69
C GLN A 71 14.37 22.00 -6.83
N ARG A 72 13.52 22.31 -5.85
CA ARG A 72 13.72 23.50 -5.00
C ARG A 72 14.88 23.35 -4.03
N ALA A 73 15.16 22.14 -3.56
CA ALA A 73 16.26 21.90 -2.63
C ALA A 73 17.63 21.78 -3.33
N PHE A 74 17.72 21.12 -4.49
CA PHE A 74 18.99 20.76 -5.13
C PHE A 74 19.07 21.09 -6.63
N GLY A 75 18.11 21.85 -7.17
CA GLY A 75 18.03 22.17 -8.58
C GLY A 75 17.68 20.96 -9.47
N SER A 76 18.03 21.05 -10.75
CA SER A 76 17.69 20.04 -11.77
C SER A 76 18.18 18.62 -11.45
N PRO A 77 19.39 18.41 -10.90
CA PRO A 77 19.83 17.08 -10.49
C PRO A 77 18.94 16.48 -9.39
N GLY A 78 18.50 17.29 -8.43
CA GLY A 78 17.60 16.86 -7.36
C GLY A 78 16.25 16.39 -7.88
N ARG A 79 15.67 17.14 -8.82
CA ARG A 79 14.42 16.75 -9.48
C ARG A 79 14.54 15.43 -10.21
N LEU A 80 15.63 15.25 -10.96
CA LEU A 80 15.86 14.01 -11.71
C LEU A 80 15.98 12.82 -10.75
N LEU A 81 16.79 12.95 -9.70
CA LEU A 81 16.99 11.91 -8.70
C LEU A 81 15.67 11.51 -8.03
N VAL A 82 14.91 12.49 -7.52
CA VAL A 82 13.63 12.23 -6.85
C VAL A 82 12.61 11.62 -7.82
N SER A 83 12.56 12.09 -9.07
CA SER A 83 11.67 11.51 -10.09
C SER A 83 12.03 10.05 -10.38
N SER A 84 13.32 9.74 -10.53
CA SER A 84 13.79 8.38 -10.79
C SER A 84 13.41 7.42 -9.65
N PHE A 85 13.62 7.82 -8.39
CA PHE A 85 13.21 7.01 -7.24
C PHE A 85 11.70 6.81 -7.19
N LEU A 86 10.91 7.86 -7.40
CA LEU A 86 9.45 7.78 -7.38
C LEU A 86 8.91 6.87 -8.48
N TYR A 87 9.44 6.95 -9.70
CA TYR A 87 9.03 6.06 -10.79
C TYR A 87 9.44 4.61 -10.54
N ALA A 88 10.65 4.38 -10.03
CA ALA A 88 11.11 3.05 -9.66
C ALA A 88 10.24 2.45 -8.53
N GLU A 89 9.90 3.25 -7.52
CA GLU A 89 9.02 2.87 -6.41
C GLU A 89 7.63 2.45 -6.92
N VAL A 90 6.95 3.31 -7.68
CA VAL A 90 5.60 3.00 -8.21
C VAL A 90 5.63 1.78 -9.14
N TYR A 91 6.69 1.61 -9.94
CA TYR A 91 6.87 0.42 -10.77
C TYR A 91 7.03 -0.86 -9.95
N LEU A 92 7.90 -0.84 -8.93
CA LEU A 92 8.13 -1.99 -8.06
C LEU A 92 6.89 -2.35 -7.24
N VAL A 93 6.13 -1.34 -6.77
CA VAL A 93 4.84 -1.55 -6.10
C VAL A 93 3.85 -2.26 -7.04
N ALA A 94 3.74 -1.80 -8.29
CA ALA A 94 2.86 -2.43 -9.29
C ALA A 94 3.25 -3.89 -9.57
N VAL A 95 4.55 -4.15 -9.75
CA VAL A 95 5.07 -5.52 -9.92
C VAL A 95 4.78 -6.37 -8.68
N GLY A 96 4.94 -5.81 -7.48
CA GLY A 96 4.61 -6.47 -6.22
C GLY A 96 3.16 -6.92 -6.14
N PHE A 97 2.21 -6.08 -6.58
CA PHE A 97 0.79 -6.46 -6.64
C PHE A 97 0.51 -7.57 -7.63
N LEU A 98 1.10 -7.53 -8.83
CA LEU A 98 0.94 -8.59 -9.80
C LEU A 98 1.45 -9.94 -9.26
N ILE A 99 2.59 -9.93 -8.57
CA ILE A 99 3.15 -11.12 -7.93
C ILE A 99 2.21 -11.63 -6.82
N LEU A 100 1.70 -10.72 -5.97
CA LEU A 100 0.81 -11.06 -4.87
C LEU A 100 -0.50 -11.69 -5.37
N ASP A 101 -1.12 -11.10 -6.38
CA ASP A 101 -2.34 -11.63 -6.99
C ASP A 101 -2.08 -12.98 -7.65
N GLY A 102 -0.95 -13.11 -8.36
CA GLY A 102 -0.51 -14.38 -8.94
C GLY A 102 -0.32 -15.48 -7.90
N ASP A 103 0.35 -15.18 -6.78
CA ASP A 103 0.56 -16.13 -5.67
C ASP A 103 -0.76 -16.51 -4.98
N ASN A 104 -1.68 -15.57 -4.84
CA ASN A 104 -2.99 -15.83 -4.24
C ASN A 104 -3.87 -16.70 -5.16
N LEU A 105 -3.90 -16.42 -6.46
CA LEU A 105 -4.69 -17.21 -7.41
C LEU A 105 -4.11 -18.62 -7.62
N ASP A 106 -2.79 -18.77 -7.61
CA ASP A 106 -2.15 -20.09 -7.67
C ASP A 106 -2.52 -20.97 -6.48
N LYS A 107 -2.62 -20.39 -5.28
CA LYS A 107 -3.09 -21.08 -4.07
C LYS A 107 -4.58 -21.45 -4.14
N LEU A 108 -5.41 -20.61 -4.77
CA LEU A 108 -6.85 -20.87 -4.92
C LEU A 108 -7.15 -21.91 -6.00
N PHE A 109 -6.34 -21.96 -7.07
CA PHE A 109 -6.53 -22.84 -8.22
C PHE A 109 -5.26 -23.66 -8.52
N PRO A 110 -4.83 -24.52 -7.58
CA PRO A 110 -3.59 -25.27 -7.72
C PRO A 110 -3.67 -26.24 -8.92
N GLY A 111 -2.56 -26.39 -9.65
CA GLY A 111 -2.47 -27.28 -10.81
C GLY A 111 -3.02 -26.70 -12.12
N SER A 112 -3.41 -25.42 -12.14
CA SER A 112 -3.83 -24.74 -13.37
C SER A 112 -2.65 -24.58 -14.34
N SER A 113 -2.85 -25.02 -15.58
CA SER A 113 -1.87 -24.83 -16.66
C SER A 113 -2.57 -24.61 -17.99
N VAL A 114 -1.94 -23.80 -18.85
CA VAL A 114 -2.38 -23.53 -20.21
C VAL A 114 -1.20 -23.72 -21.15
N ALA A 115 -1.36 -24.61 -22.12
CA ALA A 115 -0.40 -24.78 -23.20
C ALA A 115 -0.76 -23.84 -24.37
N LEU A 116 0.09 -22.84 -24.62
CA LEU A 116 0.01 -21.95 -25.78
C LEU A 116 1.11 -22.34 -26.78
N GLY A 117 0.88 -23.42 -27.53
CA GLY A 117 1.85 -23.92 -28.52
C GLY A 117 3.16 -24.40 -27.85
N PRO A 118 4.34 -23.86 -28.22
CA PRO A 118 5.62 -24.28 -27.63
C PRO A 118 5.85 -23.75 -26.21
N VAL A 119 4.99 -22.84 -25.72
CA VAL A 119 5.11 -22.24 -24.38
C VAL A 119 3.97 -22.75 -23.50
N SER A 120 4.30 -23.47 -22.44
CA SER A 120 3.36 -23.83 -21.38
C SER A 120 3.47 -22.84 -20.22
N LEU A 121 2.40 -22.13 -19.92
CA LEU A 121 2.29 -21.31 -18.71
C LEU A 121 1.57 -22.12 -17.64
N ALA A 122 2.18 -22.24 -16.46
CA ALA A 122 1.61 -23.02 -15.36
C ALA A 122 1.74 -22.28 -14.02
N GLY A 123 0.77 -22.53 -13.15
CA GLY A 123 0.70 -22.00 -11.80
C GLY A 123 0.81 -20.48 -11.71
N LYS A 124 1.67 -19.98 -10.82
CA LYS A 124 1.92 -18.55 -10.59
C LYS A 124 2.11 -17.73 -11.87
N GLN A 125 2.94 -18.19 -12.80
CA GLN A 125 3.28 -17.39 -14.00
C GLN A 125 2.05 -17.13 -14.88
N LEU A 126 1.16 -18.14 -14.99
CA LEU A 126 -0.10 -17.99 -15.71
C LEU A 126 -0.96 -16.91 -15.06
N PHE A 127 -1.14 -16.97 -13.74
CA PHE A 127 -2.00 -16.02 -13.03
C PHE A 127 -1.44 -14.59 -13.03
N VAL A 128 -0.12 -14.40 -12.90
CA VAL A 128 0.51 -13.07 -13.04
C VAL A 128 0.20 -12.46 -14.41
N VAL A 129 0.33 -13.25 -15.49
CA VAL A 129 0.03 -12.79 -16.85
C VAL A 129 -1.46 -12.48 -17.02
N LEU A 130 -2.34 -13.35 -16.52
CA LEU A 130 -3.80 -13.14 -16.59
C LEU A 130 -4.24 -11.88 -15.84
N VAL A 131 -3.72 -11.65 -14.63
CA VAL A 131 -4.01 -10.45 -13.84
C VAL A 131 -3.47 -9.22 -14.57
N ALA A 132 -2.25 -9.27 -15.10
CA ALA A 132 -1.70 -8.15 -15.87
C ALA A 132 -2.57 -7.80 -17.09
N LEU A 133 -3.06 -8.81 -17.82
CA LEU A 133 -3.97 -8.62 -18.96
C LEU A 133 -5.33 -8.06 -18.53
N MET A 134 -5.84 -8.45 -17.37
CA MET A 134 -7.12 -7.94 -16.83
C MET A 134 -7.00 -6.50 -16.31
N VAL A 135 -5.88 -6.16 -15.65
CA VAL A 135 -5.64 -4.82 -15.08
C VAL A 135 -5.22 -3.83 -16.16
N ALA A 136 -4.47 -4.25 -17.18
CA ALA A 136 -4.02 -3.38 -18.29
C ALA A 136 -5.11 -2.46 -18.87
N PRO A 137 -6.31 -2.94 -19.26
CA PRO A 137 -7.36 -2.07 -19.80
C PRO A 137 -7.87 -1.05 -18.78
N THR A 138 -7.84 -1.36 -17.49
CA THR A 138 -8.26 -0.42 -16.43
C THR A 138 -7.31 0.78 -16.34
N THR A 139 -6.03 0.62 -16.71
CA THR A 139 -5.06 1.74 -16.75
C THR A 139 -5.30 2.72 -17.90
N TRP A 140 -6.04 2.30 -18.94
CA TRP A 140 -6.39 3.16 -20.07
C TRP A 140 -7.72 3.90 -19.87
N LEU A 141 -8.51 3.51 -18.86
CA LEU A 141 -9.76 4.18 -18.54
C LEU A 141 -9.48 5.56 -17.92
N ARG A 142 -9.90 6.62 -18.62
CA ARG A 142 -9.82 8.00 -18.13
C ARG A 142 -10.98 8.41 -17.21
N SER A 143 -11.93 7.51 -16.95
CA SER A 143 -13.14 7.83 -16.19
C SER A 143 -12.97 7.61 -14.68
N LEU A 144 -12.99 8.69 -13.91
CA LEU A 144 -12.94 8.67 -12.44
C LEU A 144 -14.15 7.97 -11.79
N GLY A 145 -15.27 7.82 -12.51
CA GLY A 145 -16.50 7.18 -11.99
C GLY A 145 -16.37 5.68 -11.76
N VAL A 146 -15.76 4.94 -12.70
CA VAL A 146 -15.52 3.49 -12.57
C VAL A 146 -14.58 3.21 -11.39
N LEU A 147 -13.59 4.08 -11.19
CA LEU A 147 -12.61 3.95 -10.10
C LEU A 147 -13.26 4.08 -8.71
N ALA A 148 -14.32 4.88 -8.57
CA ALA A 148 -15.07 4.99 -7.32
C ALA A 148 -15.83 3.71 -6.98
N TYR A 149 -16.43 3.04 -7.97
CA TYR A 149 -17.10 1.74 -7.76
C TYR A 149 -16.11 0.63 -7.42
N VAL A 150 -14.97 0.58 -8.11
CA VAL A 150 -13.89 -0.37 -7.81
C VAL A 150 -13.35 -0.15 -6.39
N SER A 151 -13.16 1.11 -5.99
CA SER A 151 -12.75 1.49 -4.64
C SER A 151 -13.73 0.98 -3.58
N ALA A 152 -15.04 1.19 -3.78
CA ALA A 152 -16.07 0.71 -2.86
C ALA A 152 -16.14 -0.83 -2.79
N ALA A 153 -16.00 -1.51 -3.93
CA ALA A 153 -15.92 -2.98 -3.97
C ALA A 153 -14.69 -3.50 -3.21
N GLY A 154 -13.55 -2.82 -3.32
CA GLY A 154 -12.33 -3.12 -2.56
C GLY A 154 -12.55 -3.04 -1.04
N VAL A 155 -13.17 -1.96 -0.54
CA VAL A 155 -13.50 -1.82 0.88
C VAL A 155 -14.39 -2.97 1.36
N PHE A 156 -15.42 -3.31 0.59
CA PHE A 156 -16.32 -4.41 0.93
C PHE A 156 -15.58 -5.76 0.95
N ALA A 157 -14.74 -6.03 -0.05
CA ALA A 157 -13.91 -7.24 -0.09
C ALA A 157 -12.96 -7.33 1.12
N SER A 158 -12.29 -6.23 1.48
CA SER A 158 -11.44 -6.16 2.68
C SER A 158 -12.23 -6.46 3.96
N LEU A 159 -13.45 -5.93 4.09
CA LEU A 159 -14.32 -6.22 5.24
C LEU A 159 -14.69 -7.70 5.31
N VAL A 160 -15.05 -8.32 4.17
CA VAL A 160 -15.37 -9.76 4.10
C VAL A 160 -14.17 -10.61 4.50
N VAL A 161 -12.95 -10.24 4.07
CA VAL A 161 -11.72 -10.95 4.46
C VAL A 161 -11.51 -10.85 5.98
N VAL A 162 -11.62 -9.66 6.56
CA VAL A 162 -11.47 -9.46 8.01
C VAL A 162 -12.49 -10.29 8.79
N LEU A 163 -13.76 -10.26 8.40
CA LEU A 163 -14.82 -11.04 9.05
C LEU A 163 -14.58 -12.55 8.91
N SER A 164 -14.13 -13.01 7.74
CA SER A 164 -13.78 -14.42 7.50
C SER A 164 -12.64 -14.88 8.40
N VAL A 165 -11.58 -14.07 8.52
CA VAL A 165 -10.43 -14.38 9.40
C VAL A 165 -10.86 -14.43 10.87
N LEU A 166 -11.68 -13.47 11.31
CA LEU A 166 -12.21 -13.46 12.68
C LEU A 166 -13.11 -14.66 12.97
N TRP A 167 -13.94 -15.06 12.01
CA TRP A 167 -14.79 -16.24 12.12
C TRP A 167 -13.95 -17.51 12.29
N VAL A 168 -13.00 -17.72 11.39
CA VAL A 168 -12.10 -18.88 11.43
C VAL A 168 -11.33 -18.92 12.76
N ALA A 169 -10.83 -17.77 13.23
CA ALA A 169 -10.14 -17.66 14.51
C ALA A 169 -11.01 -18.00 15.73
N ALA A 170 -12.27 -17.53 15.76
CA ALA A 170 -13.15 -17.65 16.92
C ALA A 170 -13.99 -18.93 16.95
N VAL A 171 -14.37 -19.46 15.78
CA VAL A 171 -15.36 -20.54 15.64
C VAL A 171 -14.72 -21.84 15.17
N ASP A 172 -13.83 -21.80 14.18
CA ASP A 172 -13.25 -23.01 13.56
C ASP A 172 -12.07 -23.60 14.35
N GLY A 173 -11.81 -23.09 15.56
CA GLY A 173 -10.91 -23.74 16.52
C GLY A 173 -9.41 -23.71 16.17
N VAL A 174 -8.99 -22.99 15.12
CA VAL A 174 -7.56 -22.73 14.86
C VAL A 174 -6.89 -21.96 16.00
N GLY A 175 -7.68 -21.21 16.78
CA GLY A 175 -7.25 -20.53 18.00
C GLY A 175 -6.16 -19.48 17.77
N PHE A 176 -5.60 -18.97 18.88
CA PHE A 176 -4.44 -18.06 18.89
C PHE A 176 -3.13 -18.82 19.12
N SER A 177 -3.04 -20.08 18.71
CA SER A 177 -1.90 -20.97 19.00
C SER A 177 -0.91 -21.07 17.82
N GLY A 178 -0.90 -20.07 16.94
CA GLY A 178 -0.03 -20.03 15.76
C GLY A 178 1.45 -19.79 16.09
N ARG A 179 2.33 -20.07 15.12
CA ARG A 179 3.80 -20.02 15.19
C ARG A 179 4.42 -18.72 15.77
N GLY A 180 3.64 -17.63 15.87
CA GLY A 180 4.05 -16.33 16.41
C GLY A 180 3.56 -16.00 17.82
N THR A 181 2.77 -16.85 18.49
CA THR A 181 2.18 -16.48 19.79
C THR A 181 3.06 -16.73 21.01
N THR A 182 4.13 -17.51 20.87
CA THR A 182 5.05 -17.82 21.97
C THR A 182 6.38 -17.07 21.91
N THR A 183 6.77 -16.54 20.74
CA THR A 183 8.06 -15.87 20.57
C THR A 183 7.90 -14.35 20.55
N PRO A 184 8.40 -13.63 21.57
CA PRO A 184 8.20 -12.18 21.67
C PRO A 184 8.93 -11.41 20.55
N LEU A 185 10.07 -11.90 20.07
CA LEU A 185 10.86 -11.27 19.00
C LEU A 185 11.62 -12.31 18.18
N ARG A 186 11.56 -12.19 16.86
CA ARG A 186 12.31 -13.02 15.91
C ARG A 186 13.24 -12.13 15.10
N LEU A 187 14.50 -12.00 15.55
CA LEU A 187 15.50 -11.14 14.92
C LEU A 187 15.71 -11.45 13.42
N ALA A 188 15.70 -12.74 13.05
CA ALA A 188 15.86 -13.17 11.66
C ALA A 188 14.70 -12.71 10.75
N GLY A 189 13.50 -12.53 11.29
CA GLY A 189 12.32 -12.06 10.55
C GLY A 189 12.12 -10.54 10.59
N LEU A 190 12.94 -9.81 11.36
CA LEU A 190 12.82 -8.35 11.46
C LEU A 190 13.04 -7.60 10.14
N PRO A 191 14.02 -7.95 9.29
CA PRO A 191 14.17 -7.30 8.00
C PRO A 191 12.93 -7.45 7.12
N THR A 192 12.33 -8.65 7.10
CA THR A 192 11.09 -8.93 6.37
C THR A 192 9.93 -8.12 6.94
N ALA A 193 9.77 -8.10 8.27
CA ALA A 193 8.73 -7.34 8.94
C ALA A 193 8.86 -5.83 8.69
N LEU A 194 10.07 -5.28 8.80
CA LEU A 194 10.37 -3.88 8.52
C LEU A 194 10.04 -3.52 7.06
N GLY A 195 10.44 -4.37 6.10
CA GLY A 195 10.15 -4.16 4.68
C GLY A 195 8.65 -4.12 4.41
N LEU A 196 7.89 -5.06 4.97
CA LEU A 196 6.43 -5.13 4.81
C LEU A 196 5.71 -3.97 5.51
N TYR A 197 6.12 -3.59 6.72
CA TYR A 197 5.57 -2.41 7.40
C TYR A 197 5.86 -1.13 6.63
N THR A 198 7.09 -0.95 6.15
CA THR A 198 7.46 0.23 5.33
C THR A 198 6.67 0.26 4.03
N PHE A 199 6.49 -0.90 3.38
CA PHE A 199 5.68 -1.03 2.17
C PHE A 199 4.21 -0.65 2.42
N CYS A 200 3.64 -1.06 3.56
CA CYS A 200 2.28 -0.66 3.94
C CYS A 200 2.18 0.85 4.10
N TYR A 201 3.20 1.52 4.63
CA TYR A 201 3.19 2.97 4.89
C TYR A 201 3.79 3.81 3.74
N CYS A 202 4.06 3.19 2.58
CA CYS A 202 4.52 3.87 1.38
C CYS A 202 3.37 4.71 0.80
N GLY A 203 3.40 6.03 1.04
CA GLY A 203 2.39 6.96 0.54
C GLY A 203 2.95 8.33 0.14
N HIS A 204 4.23 8.60 0.38
CA HIS A 204 4.83 9.93 0.24
C HIS A 204 4.73 10.49 -1.18
N ALA A 205 4.79 9.62 -2.19
CA ALA A 205 4.65 10.00 -3.59
C ALA A 205 3.30 10.71 -3.89
N VAL A 206 2.22 10.34 -3.18
CA VAL A 206 0.88 10.91 -3.40
C VAL A 206 0.55 12.06 -2.44
N PHE A 207 1.35 12.29 -1.39
CA PHE A 207 1.10 13.35 -0.40
C PHE A 207 0.97 14.74 -1.02
N PRO A 208 1.83 15.18 -1.97
CA PRO A 208 1.69 16.49 -2.58
C PRO A 208 0.41 16.67 -3.40
N THR A 209 0.04 15.63 -4.15
CA THR A 209 -1.21 15.61 -4.91
C THR A 209 -2.41 15.70 -3.97
N LEU A 210 -2.42 14.95 -2.87
CA LEU A 210 -3.49 15.02 -1.87
C LEU A 210 -3.58 16.41 -1.23
N TYR A 211 -2.44 16.96 -0.84
CA TYR A 211 -2.35 18.30 -0.25
C TYR A 211 -2.91 19.38 -1.20
N THR A 212 -2.56 19.35 -2.48
CA THR A 212 -3.10 20.32 -3.48
C THR A 212 -4.60 20.12 -3.77
N CYS A 213 -5.09 18.89 -3.70
CA CYS A 213 -6.50 18.55 -3.90
C CYS A 213 -7.41 18.94 -2.73
N MET A 214 -6.87 19.03 -1.50
CA MET A 214 -7.65 19.39 -0.30
C MET A 214 -8.18 20.84 -0.36
N LYS A 215 -9.43 21.03 0.04
CA LYS A 215 -10.03 22.37 0.18
C LYS A 215 -9.45 23.15 1.35
N GLN A 216 -9.19 22.48 2.49
CA GLN A 216 -8.60 23.08 3.69
C GLN A 216 -7.25 22.42 3.99
N LYS A 217 -6.17 23.06 3.53
CA LYS A 217 -4.80 22.58 3.71
C LYS A 217 -4.37 22.44 5.18
N SER A 218 -4.94 23.27 6.07
CA SER A 218 -4.70 23.19 7.53
C SER A 218 -5.13 21.86 8.16
N GLN A 219 -5.98 21.08 7.48
CA GLN A 219 -6.40 19.76 7.93
C GLN A 219 -5.46 18.64 7.46
N PHE A 220 -4.45 18.93 6.65
CA PHE A 220 -3.52 17.94 6.12
C PHE A 220 -2.80 17.14 7.21
N PRO A 221 -2.31 17.75 8.31
CA PRO A 221 -1.83 16.98 9.46
C PRO A 221 -2.91 16.04 9.97
N LYS A 222 -4.11 16.51 10.34
CA LYS A 222 -5.15 15.62 10.88
C LYS A 222 -5.49 14.46 9.94
N MET A 223 -5.49 14.71 8.63
CA MET A 223 -5.72 13.68 7.61
C MET A 223 -4.61 12.63 7.62
N LEU A 224 -3.33 13.04 7.67
CA LEU A 224 -2.20 12.11 7.74
C LEU A 224 -2.28 11.21 9.00
N ALA A 225 -2.87 11.65 10.11
CA ALA A 225 -2.86 10.92 11.38
C ALA A 225 -3.91 9.82 11.31
N VAL A 226 -5.11 10.22 10.89
CA VAL A 226 -6.20 9.30 10.55
C VAL A 226 -5.75 8.28 9.50
N TRP A 227 -5.00 8.73 8.50
CA TRP A 227 -4.50 7.85 7.45
C TRP A 227 -3.50 6.84 8.02
N LEU A 228 -2.49 7.28 8.78
CA LEU A 228 -1.43 6.42 9.31
C LEU A 228 -1.83 5.67 10.59
N GLY A 229 -3.07 5.84 11.08
CA GLY A 229 -3.57 5.17 12.29
C GLY A 229 -2.93 5.66 13.60
N LEU A 230 -2.52 6.93 13.64
CA LEU A 230 -1.92 7.61 14.81
C LEU A 230 -2.91 8.48 15.56
#